data_AF-A0AAW5SFI0-F1
#
_entry.id   AF-A0AAW5SFI0-F1
#
_cell.length_a   1.000
_cell.length_b   1.000
_cell.length_c   1.000
_cell.angle_alpha   90.00
_cell.angle_beta   90.00
_cell.angle_gamma   90.00
#
_symmetry.space_group_name_H-M   'P 1'
#
loop_
_entity.id
_entity.type
_entity.pdbx_description
1 polymer ?
#
loop_
_entity_poly.entity_id
_entity_poly.type
_entity_poly.pdbx_seq_one_letter_code
_entity_poly.pdbx_strand_id
1 'polypeptide(L)'
;MAKVLNVDASGLKSAAADSIAVAADVLANGFDGSLSARPSGSGMAAFDAASAIVRTRISNRIAGQAGDVAAAGDRYDATDGGIADAIAVTM
;
A
#
# COMPACT_ATOMS: atom_id res chain seq x y z
N MET A 1 32.27 -9.13 -3.71
CA MET A 1 31.32 -10.28 -3.76
C MET A 1 30.00 -9.76 -4.30
N ALA A 2 29.68 -10.03 -5.57
CA ALA A 2 28.37 -9.66 -6.11
C ALA A 2 27.34 -10.67 -5.61
N LYS A 3 26.40 -10.22 -4.78
CA LYS A 3 25.18 -10.98 -4.49
C LYS A 3 24.31 -10.82 -5.73
N VAL A 4 24.02 -11.90 -6.45
CA VAL A 4 23.04 -11.87 -7.54
C VAL A 4 21.69 -11.56 -6.90
N LEU A 5 21.28 -10.30 -6.98
CA LEU A 5 19.98 -9.81 -6.53
C LEU A 5 19.00 -10.02 -7.68
N ASN A 6 18.35 -11.17 -7.71
CA ASN A 6 17.22 -11.41 -8.62
C ASN A 6 15.96 -10.87 -7.96
N VAL A 7 15.45 -9.75 -8.44
CA VAL A 7 14.24 -9.11 -7.91
C VAL A 7 13.04 -9.58 -8.72
N ASP A 8 12.03 -10.11 -8.04
CA ASP A 8 10.75 -10.46 -8.65
C ASP A 8 9.88 -9.20 -8.80
N ALA A 9 10.03 -8.51 -9.92
CA ALA A 9 9.26 -7.31 -10.23
C ALA A 9 7.75 -7.57 -10.35
N SER A 10 7.36 -8.75 -10.85
CA SER A 10 5.94 -9.16 -10.92
C SER A 10 5.37 -9.38 -9.52
N GLY A 11 6.13 -10.02 -8.63
CA GLY A 11 5.80 -10.17 -7.22
C GLY A 11 5.67 -8.83 -6.49
N LEU A 12 6.55 -7.86 -6.77
CA LEU A 12 6.43 -6.49 -6.23
C LEU A 12 5.11 -5.83 -6.66
N LYS A 13 4.76 -5.92 -7.95
CA LYS A 13 3.51 -5.35 -8.47
C LYS A 13 2.27 -6.02 -7.88
N SER A 14 2.29 -7.35 -7.73
CA SER A 14 1.22 -8.09 -7.06
C SER A 14 1.07 -7.65 -5.60
N ALA A 15 2.16 -7.60 -4.84
CA ALA A 15 2.15 -7.19 -3.45
C ALA A 15 1.67 -5.73 -3.27
N ALA A 16 2.01 -4.85 -4.21
CA ALA A 16 1.48 -3.49 -4.24
C ALA A 16 -0.04 -3.47 -4.44
N ALA A 17 -0.57 -4.24 -5.39
CA ALA A 17 -2.00 -4.36 -5.62
C ALA A 17 -2.75 -4.90 -4.38
N ASP A 18 -2.21 -5.94 -3.75
CA ASP A 18 -2.77 -6.51 -2.51
C ASP A 18 -2.75 -5.48 -1.38
N SER A 19 -1.69 -4.69 -1.27
CA SER A 19 -1.58 -3.63 -0.27
C SER A 19 -2.61 -2.51 -0.49
N ILE A 20 -2.92 -2.18 -1.75
CA ILE A 20 -4.00 -1.23 -2.07
C ILE A 20 -5.36 -1.78 -1.63
N ALA A 21 -5.62 -3.08 -1.85
CA ALA A 21 -6.85 -3.72 -1.38
C ALA A 21 -6.95 -3.67 0.17
N VAL A 22 -5.85 -3.93 0.87
CA VAL A 22 -5.78 -3.78 2.33
C VAL A 22 -6.00 -2.33 2.78
N ALA A 23 -5.45 -1.34 2.06
CA ALA A 23 -5.69 0.08 2.37
C ALA A 23 -7.18 0.44 2.25
N ALA A 24 -7.86 -0.10 1.24
CA ALA A 24 -9.30 0.10 1.06
C ALA A 24 -10.10 -0.58 2.19
N ASP A 25 -9.73 -1.79 2.59
CA ASP A 25 -10.37 -2.51 3.69
C ASP A 25 -10.21 -1.77 5.04
N VAL A 26 -9.02 -1.25 5.32
CA VAL A 26 -8.75 -0.42 6.51
C VAL A 26 -9.62 0.84 6.54
N LEU A 27 -9.88 1.44 5.37
CA LEU A 27 -10.73 2.62 5.27
C LEU A 27 -12.21 2.25 5.47
N ALA A 28 -12.65 1.13 4.91
CA ALA A 28 -14.04 0.67 4.92
C ALA A 28 -14.49 0.12 6.28
N ASN A 29 -13.61 -0.53 7.04
CA ASN A 29 -13.94 -1.19 8.31
C ASN A 29 -14.02 -0.20 9.50
N GLY A 30 -14.68 0.93 9.28
CA GLY A 30 -15.02 1.86 10.35
C GLY A 30 -16.17 1.34 11.22
N PHE A 31 -16.08 1.63 12.52
CA PHE A 31 -17.22 1.47 13.43
C PHE A 31 -18.13 2.69 13.28
N ASP A 32 -19.41 2.44 13.01
CA ASP A 32 -20.45 3.46 13.03
C ASP A 32 -21.19 3.33 14.38
N GLY A 33 -20.74 4.11 15.36
CA GLY A 33 -21.22 4.00 16.72
C GLY A 33 -22.66 4.49 16.88
N SER A 34 -23.48 3.70 17.57
CA SER A 34 -24.83 4.14 17.95
C SER A 34 -24.73 5.31 18.94
N LEU A 35 -25.28 6.46 18.56
CA LEU A 35 -25.39 7.62 19.43
C LEU A 35 -26.36 7.32 20.57
N SER A 36 -25.83 6.81 21.68
CA SER A 36 -26.60 6.62 22.91
C SER A 36 -26.92 7.98 23.54
N ALA A 37 -28.16 8.18 23.98
CA ALA A 37 -28.58 9.38 24.72
C ALA A 37 -27.96 9.53 26.13
N ARG A 38 -27.04 8.62 26.50
CA ARG A 38 -26.30 8.66 27.77
C ARG A 38 -25.18 9.70 27.72
N PRO A 39 -24.77 10.28 28.88
CA PRO A 39 -23.65 11.24 28.95
C PRO A 39 -22.33 10.73 28.33
N SER A 40 -22.11 9.42 28.30
CA SER A 40 -20.95 8.79 27.65
C SER A 40 -20.97 8.86 26.11
N GLY A 41 -22.12 9.15 25.50
CA GLY A 41 -22.30 9.15 24.05
C GLY A 41 -21.47 10.20 23.31
N SER A 42 -21.26 11.38 23.92
CA SER A 42 -20.39 12.41 23.34
C SER A 42 -18.92 11.97 23.29
N GLY A 43 -18.45 11.26 24.31
CA GLY A 43 -17.11 10.69 24.34
C GLY A 43 -16.92 9.58 23.31
N MET A 44 -17.92 8.71 23.13
CA MET A 44 -17.90 7.68 22.09
C MET A 44 -17.87 8.30 20.69
N ALA A 45 -18.71 9.31 20.43
CA ALA A 45 -18.70 10.02 19.14
C ALA A 45 -17.34 10.70 18.84
N ALA A 46 -16.72 11.31 19.85
CA ALA A 46 -15.39 11.89 19.70
C ALA A 46 -14.32 10.82 19.42
N PHE A 47 -14.40 9.67 20.07
CA PHE A 47 -13.50 8.54 19.82
C PHE A 47 -13.68 7.96 18.42
N ASP A 48 -14.93 7.78 17.97
CA ASP A 48 -15.23 7.27 16.63
C ASP A 48 -14.71 8.21 15.53
N ALA A 49 -14.89 9.53 15.72
CA ALA A 49 -14.32 10.54 14.84
C ALA A 49 -12.78 10.49 14.80
N ALA A 50 -12.13 10.40 15.96
CA ALA A 50 -10.68 10.26 16.03
C ALA A 50 -10.20 8.96 15.34
N SER A 51 -10.93 7.86 15.55
CA SER A 51 -10.66 6.57 14.94
C SER A 51 -10.78 6.63 13.41
N ALA A 52 -11.79 7.34 12.88
CA ALA A 52 -11.96 7.56 11.44
C ALA A 52 -10.79 8.37 10.82
N ILE A 53 -10.32 9.40 11.52
CA ILE A 53 -9.14 10.18 11.09
C ILE A 53 -7.91 9.30 11.03
N VAL A 54 -7.69 8.46 12.05
CA VAL A 54 -6.53 7.55 12.11
C VAL A 54 -6.60 6.50 11.01
N ARG A 55 -7.75 5.86 10.78
CA ARG A 55 -7.93 4.89 9.68
C ARG A 55 -7.62 5.52 8.32
N THR A 56 -8.14 6.72 8.07
CA THR A 56 -7.87 7.47 6.83
C THR A 56 -6.37 7.70 6.64
N ARG A 57 -5.67 8.13 7.70
CA ARG A 57 -4.22 8.36 7.66
C ARG A 57 -3.45 7.07 7.38
N ILE A 58 -3.83 5.97 8.02
CA ILE A 58 -3.16 4.67 7.84
C ILE A 58 -3.42 4.13 6.42
N SER A 59 -4.66 4.16 5.95
CA SER A 59 -5.03 3.77 4.58
C SER A 59 -4.20 4.52 3.54
N ASN A 60 -4.12 5.85 3.64
CA ASN A 60 -3.30 6.68 2.74
C ASN A 60 -1.81 6.32 2.78
N ARG A 61 -1.28 6.01 3.97
CA ARG A 61 0.11 5.59 4.11
C ARG A 61 0.38 4.26 3.41
N ILE A 62 -0.50 3.27 3.59
CA ILE A 62 -0.39 1.95 2.95
C ILE A 62 -0.45 2.12 1.43
N ALA A 63 -1.41 2.89 0.92
CA ALA A 63 -1.55 3.16 -0.51
C ALA A 63 -0.31 3.86 -1.11
N GLY A 64 0.26 4.83 -0.38
CA GLY A 64 1.50 5.49 -0.81
C GLY A 64 2.68 4.51 -0.88
N GLN A 65 2.88 3.70 0.16
CA GLN A 65 3.93 2.68 0.18
C GLN A 65 3.74 1.64 -0.94
N ALA A 66 2.51 1.23 -1.22
CA ALA A 66 2.19 0.34 -2.33
C ALA A 66 2.56 0.97 -3.69
N GLY A 67 2.28 2.26 -3.88
CA GLY A 67 2.69 3.00 -5.08
C GLY A 67 4.21 3.01 -5.27
N ASP A 68 4.97 3.23 -4.19
CA ASP A 68 6.43 3.19 -4.23
C ASP A 68 6.95 1.80 -4.62
N VAL A 69 6.33 0.73 -4.10
CA VAL A 69 6.69 -0.66 -4.42
C VAL A 69 6.38 -0.99 -5.88
N ALA A 70 5.22 -0.60 -6.40
CA ALA A 70 4.88 -0.80 -7.81
C ALA A 70 5.87 -0.07 -8.73
N ALA A 71 6.19 1.19 -8.42
CA ALA A 71 7.15 1.98 -9.17
C ALA A 71 8.57 1.39 -9.10
N ALA A 72 8.95 0.75 -7.99
CA ALA A 72 10.20 0.00 -7.90
C ALA A 72 10.19 -1.22 -8.84
N GLY A 73 9.09 -1.97 -8.87
CA GLY A 73 8.89 -3.08 -9.82
C GLY A 73 9.05 -2.66 -11.28
N ASP A 74 8.44 -1.54 -11.69
CA ASP A 74 8.59 -1.00 -13.05
C ASP A 74 10.04 -0.65 -13.40
N ARG A 75 10.80 -0.09 -12.45
CA ARG A 75 12.22 0.23 -12.67
C ARG A 75 13.08 -1.02 -12.82
N TYR A 76 12.78 -2.08 -12.06
CA TYR A 76 13.48 -3.36 -12.21
C TYR A 76 13.18 -4.00 -13.56
N ASP A 77 11.91 -4.09 -13.96
CA ASP A 77 11.53 -4.61 -15.29
C ASP A 77 12.21 -3.84 -16.44
N ALA A 78 12.23 -2.51 -16.36
CA ALA A 78 12.88 -1.68 -17.37
C ALA A 78 14.40 -1.87 -17.41
N THR A 79 15.03 -2.03 -16.25
CA THR A 79 16.48 -2.27 -16.15
C THR A 79 16.85 -3.63 -16.72
N ASP A 80 16.13 -4.68 -16.33
CA ASP A 80 16.39 -6.04 -16.80
C ASP A 80 16.12 -6.17 -18.31
N GLY A 81 15.01 -5.60 -18.80
CA GLY A 81 14.70 -5.55 -20.22
C GLY A 81 15.74 -4.77 -21.04
N GLY A 82 16.18 -3.61 -20.55
CA GLY A 82 17.20 -2.80 -21.23
C GLY A 82 18.58 -3.45 -21.27
N ILE A 83 18.98 -4.17 -20.21
CA ILE A 83 20.23 -4.94 -20.19
C ILE A 83 20.13 -6.13 -21.15
N ALA A 84 19.00 -6.83 -21.18
CA ALA A 84 18.80 -7.96 -22.08
C ALA A 84 18.90 -7.55 -23.56
N ASP A 85 18.30 -6.40 -23.93
CA ASP A 85 18.40 -5.84 -25.28
C ASP A 85 19.84 -5.45 -25.64
N ALA A 86 20.55 -4.75 -24.73
CA ALA A 86 21.95 -4.39 -24.94
C ALA A 86 22.86 -5.61 -25.16
N ILE A 87 22.62 -6.71 -24.42
CA ILE A 87 23.35 -7.97 -24.61
C ILE A 87 23.00 -8.60 -25.97
N ALA A 88 21.72 -8.62 -26.35
CA ALA A 88 21.26 -9.19 -27.61
C ALA A 88 21.84 -8.48 -28.84
N VAL A 89 22.07 -7.17 -28.76
CA VAL A 89 22.67 -6.37 -29.84
C VAL A 89 24.20 -6.50 -29.93
N THR A 90 24.85 -6.91 -28.84
CA THR A 90 26.32 -7.04 -28.78
C THR A 90 26.83 -8.43 -29.22
N MET A 91 25.95 -9.42 -29.35
CA MET A 91 26.27 -10.77 -29.85
C MET A 91 25.94 -10.93 -31.33
#